data_AF-I1BRM1-F1
#
_entry.id   AF-I1BRM1-F1
#
_cell.length_a   1.000
_cell.length_b   1.000
_cell.length_c   1.000
_cell.angle_alpha   90.00
_cell.angle_beta   90.00
_cell.angle_gamma   90.00
#
_symmetry.space_group_name_H-M   'P 1'
#
loop_
_entity.id
_entity.type
_entity.pdbx_description
1 polymer ?
#
loop_
_entity_poly.entity_id
_entity_poly.type
_entity_poly.pdbx_seq_one_letter_code
_entity_poly.pdbx_strand_id
1 'polypeptide(L)'
;MTGLSLPTVRNIVKDVYQVMEADLRIEDVQVGGVDSAGQPIVVEIDESKFGKRKYNKRKRVDGVWVVGGVERTPERKVFLLTVPNRNQNTLKLIIDTFVKDGSHVMVDCWKGYKGIDSDPSRSLIVQTVNHSKTFRDPKTGACTNTIEGTWNGIKRGVTSRHRTASMMPWKLVEFIWRRKHADNHWKAMLACFSQVSFTRAGIANQGPLVSLLTTVLEDATGDQGDEEPFIFISDEDSNSESDGNNTSAPTTPVKKLRTA
;
A
#
# COMPACT_ATOMS: atom_id res chain seq x y z
N MET A 1 -25.06 -23.89 -6.40
CA MET A 1 -24.89 -22.44 -6.09
C MET A 1 -25.63 -22.16 -4.79
N THR A 2 -25.08 -21.35 -3.91
CA THR A 2 -25.46 -21.18 -2.48
C THR A 2 -26.87 -20.65 -2.20
N GLY A 3 -27.73 -20.44 -3.21
CA GLY A 3 -29.06 -19.83 -3.06
C GLY A 3 -29.04 -18.32 -2.74
N LEU A 4 -27.86 -17.72 -2.55
CA LEU A 4 -27.69 -16.32 -2.19
C LEU A 4 -27.83 -15.40 -3.40
N SER A 5 -28.36 -14.19 -3.17
CA SER A 5 -28.46 -13.16 -4.20
C SER A 5 -27.08 -12.59 -4.57
N LEU A 6 -26.93 -12.14 -5.82
CA LEU A 6 -25.68 -11.51 -6.30
C LEU A 6 -25.20 -10.33 -5.43
N PRO A 7 -26.07 -9.41 -4.95
CA PRO A 7 -25.65 -8.37 -4.02
C PRO A 7 -25.08 -8.91 -2.71
N THR A 8 -25.68 -9.97 -2.17
CA THR A 8 -25.22 -10.61 -0.93
C THR A 8 -23.82 -11.18 -1.11
N VAL A 9 -23.59 -11.94 -2.20
CA VAL A 9 -22.27 -12.50 -2.52
C VAL A 9 -21.22 -11.40 -2.68
N ARG A 10 -21.58 -10.28 -3.32
CA ARG A 10 -20.67 -9.13 -3.48
C ARG A 10 -20.29 -8.51 -2.14
N ASN A 11 -21.25 -8.35 -1.23
CA ASN A 11 -20.98 -7.78 0.09
C ASN A 11 -20.08 -8.69 0.91
N ILE A 12 -20.34 -10.01 0.93
CA ILE A 12 -19.46 -10.98 1.59
C ILE A 12 -18.01 -10.86 1.10
N VAL A 13 -17.81 -10.72 -0.23
CA VAL A 13 -16.45 -10.54 -0.78
C VAL A 13 -15.79 -9.24 -0.30
N LYS A 14 -16.55 -8.14 -0.18
CA LYS A 14 -16.04 -6.88 0.38
C LYS A 14 -15.66 -7.03 1.85
N ASP A 15 -16.52 -7.67 2.63
CA ASP A 15 -16.28 -7.88 4.06
C ASP A 15 -15.01 -8.72 4.26
N VAL A 16 -14.78 -9.75 3.43
CA VAL A 16 -13.53 -10.52 3.45
C VAL A 16 -12.31 -9.65 3.18
N TYR A 17 -12.38 -8.71 2.24
CA TYR A 17 -11.27 -7.78 1.99
C TYR A 17 -11.00 -6.85 3.19
N GLN A 18 -12.06 -6.36 3.84
CA GLN A 18 -11.92 -5.53 5.03
C GLN A 18 -11.33 -6.32 6.20
N VAL A 19 -11.70 -7.58 6.36
CA VAL A 19 -11.10 -8.49 7.36
C VAL A 19 -9.61 -8.71 7.07
N MET A 20 -9.23 -8.91 5.81
CA MET A 20 -7.82 -9.03 5.42
C MET A 20 -7.05 -7.74 5.72
N GLU A 21 -7.62 -6.57 5.42
CA GLU A 21 -6.99 -5.28 5.69
C GLU A 21 -6.85 -5.02 7.19
N ALA A 22 -7.87 -5.32 7.99
CA ALA A 22 -7.85 -5.14 9.44
C ALA A 22 -6.79 -6.01 10.16
N ASP A 23 -6.39 -7.12 9.55
CA ASP A 23 -5.28 -7.94 10.06
C ASP A 23 -3.91 -7.35 9.72
N LEU A 24 -3.79 -6.55 8.66
CA LEU A 24 -2.54 -5.94 8.23
C LEU A 24 -2.28 -4.66 9.04
N ARG A 25 -1.09 -4.57 9.62
CA ARG A 25 -0.62 -3.38 10.32
C ARG A 25 0.49 -2.69 9.53
N ILE A 26 0.83 -1.44 9.88
CA ILE A 26 1.86 -0.69 9.16
C ILE A 26 3.22 -1.41 9.18
N GLU A 27 3.55 -2.05 10.30
CA GLU A 27 4.75 -2.85 10.45
C GLU A 27 4.74 -4.10 9.59
N ASP A 28 3.60 -4.59 9.10
CA ASP A 28 3.53 -5.74 8.19
C ASP A 28 3.87 -5.35 6.74
N VAL A 29 3.77 -4.06 6.40
CA VAL A 29 4.05 -3.52 5.07
C VAL A 29 5.33 -2.67 5.02
N GLN A 30 5.86 -2.23 6.16
CA GLN A 30 7.18 -1.60 6.21
C GLN A 30 8.30 -2.60 5.93
N VAL A 31 9.13 -2.31 4.93
CA VAL A 31 10.20 -3.17 4.44
C VAL A 31 11.58 -2.62 4.78
N GLY A 32 12.58 -3.50 4.77
CA GLY A 32 13.98 -3.14 4.94
C GLY A 32 14.40 -3.01 6.40
N GLY A 33 15.40 -2.17 6.63
CA GLY A 33 16.07 -1.98 7.91
C GLY A 33 17.41 -2.70 7.94
N VAL A 34 17.81 -3.15 9.13
CA VAL A 34 18.99 -4.00 9.34
C VAL A 34 18.56 -5.39 9.78
N ASP A 35 19.29 -6.40 9.34
CA ASP A 35 19.07 -7.77 9.76
C ASP A 35 19.67 -8.04 11.16
N SER A 36 19.51 -9.29 11.64
CA SER A 36 20.06 -9.72 12.94
C SER A 36 21.59 -9.66 13.02
N ALA A 37 22.30 -9.56 11.89
CA ALA A 37 23.75 -9.42 11.83
C ALA A 37 24.18 -7.94 11.67
N GLY A 38 23.23 -7.00 11.68
CA GLY A 38 23.48 -5.57 11.51
C GLY A 38 23.75 -5.17 10.05
N GLN A 39 23.44 -6.03 9.08
CA GLN A 39 23.60 -5.72 7.66
C GLN A 39 22.33 -5.09 7.08
N PRO A 40 22.46 -4.08 6.21
CA PRO A 40 21.32 -3.49 5.50
C PRO A 40 20.53 -4.52 4.71
N ILE A 41 19.22 -4.59 4.96
CA ILE A 41 18.30 -5.38 4.16
C ILE A 41 18.11 -4.69 2.80
N VAL A 42 18.24 -5.48 1.72
CA VAL A 42 18.05 -4.96 0.36
C VAL A 42 16.55 -4.90 0.02
N VAL A 43 16.10 -3.74 -0.42
CA VAL A 43 14.73 -3.49 -0.88
C VAL A 43 14.78 -3.07 -2.35
N GLU A 44 14.14 -3.83 -3.25
CA GLU A 44 13.95 -3.45 -4.64
C GLU A 44 12.64 -2.66 -4.78
N ILE A 45 12.68 -1.43 -5.31
CA ILE A 45 11.50 -0.59 -5.54
C ILE A 45 11.34 -0.32 -7.03
N ASP A 46 10.12 -0.46 -7.53
CA ASP A 46 9.76 -0.25 -8.93
C ASP A 46 8.29 0.14 -9.08
N GLU A 47 7.93 0.63 -10.27
CA GLU A 47 6.56 0.98 -10.64
C GLU A 47 6.02 0.10 -11.76
N SER A 48 4.79 -0.39 -11.59
CA SER A 48 4.11 -1.17 -12.62
C SER A 48 2.73 -0.63 -12.94
N LYS A 49 2.40 -0.54 -14.24
CA LYS A 49 1.05 -0.21 -14.70
C LYS A 49 0.18 -1.47 -14.85
N PHE A 50 -0.96 -1.48 -14.19
CA PHE A 50 -1.97 -2.53 -14.24
C PHE A 50 -3.16 -2.09 -15.10
N GLY A 51 -3.32 -2.67 -16.29
CA GLY A 51 -4.41 -2.39 -17.20
C GLY A 51 -4.02 -2.66 -18.64
N LYS A 52 -4.99 -2.83 -19.55
CA LYS A 52 -4.73 -3.15 -20.96
C LYS A 52 -5.21 -2.02 -21.87
N ARG A 53 -4.33 -1.52 -22.74
CA ARG A 53 -4.74 -0.86 -23.99
C ARG A 53 -5.35 -1.93 -24.88
N LYS A 54 -6.69 -1.95 -25.02
CA LYS A 54 -7.32 -2.82 -26.04
C LYS A 54 -7.08 -2.16 -27.39
N TYR A 55 -6.27 -2.81 -28.24
CA TYR A 55 -6.05 -2.56 -29.68
C TYR A 55 -6.65 -1.25 -30.19
N ASN A 56 -5.82 -0.21 -30.43
CA ASN A 56 -6.03 1.10 -31.13
C ASN A 56 -7.38 1.41 -31.84
N LYS A 57 -8.53 0.98 -31.32
CA LYS A 57 -9.81 0.96 -32.03
C LYS A 57 -11.02 1.30 -31.15
N ARG A 58 -10.95 1.36 -29.81
CA ARG A 58 -12.02 1.91 -28.92
C ARG A 58 -11.50 2.40 -27.55
N LYS A 59 -12.37 3.08 -26.78
CA LYS A 59 -12.16 3.83 -25.51
C LYS A 59 -10.92 3.42 -24.69
N ARG A 60 -10.07 4.41 -24.38
CA ARG A 60 -8.93 4.34 -23.48
C ARG A 60 -9.43 3.94 -22.08
N VAL A 61 -9.07 2.75 -21.61
CA VAL A 61 -9.20 2.40 -20.19
C VAL A 61 -7.86 2.75 -19.57
N ASP A 62 -7.84 3.78 -18.72
CA ASP A 62 -6.62 4.12 -17.99
C ASP A 62 -6.31 2.99 -17.01
N GLY A 63 -5.11 2.44 -17.15
CA GLY A 63 -4.58 1.48 -16.18
C GLY A 63 -4.14 2.18 -14.90
N VAL A 64 -4.12 1.41 -13.81
CA VAL A 64 -3.72 1.87 -12.47
C VAL A 64 -2.21 1.80 -12.35
N TRP A 65 -1.57 2.87 -11.88
CA TRP A 65 -0.17 2.84 -11.49
C TRP A 65 -0.04 2.25 -10.09
N VAL A 66 0.92 1.35 -9.91
CA VAL A 66 1.26 0.76 -8.62
C VAL A 66 2.74 0.96 -8.39
N VAL A 67 3.10 1.51 -7.24
CA VAL A 67 4.48 1.54 -6.71
C VAL A 67 4.59 0.39 -5.73
N GLY A 68 5.71 -0.35 -5.76
CA GLY A 68 5.93 -1.42 -4.81
C GLY A 68 7.39 -1.60 -4.48
N GLY A 69 7.64 -2.03 -3.24
CA GLY A 69 8.95 -2.45 -2.78
C GLY A 69 8.90 -3.88 -2.26
N VAL A 70 9.96 -4.65 -2.51
CA VAL A 70 10.11 -6.01 -2.00
C VAL A 70 11.49 -6.23 -1.40
N GLU A 71 11.52 -6.86 -0.24
CA GLU A 71 12.77 -7.29 0.38
C GLU A 71 13.40 -8.47 -0.36
N ARG A 72 14.73 -8.49 -0.41
CA ARG A 72 15.51 -9.68 -0.78
C ARG A 72 15.73 -10.62 0.41
N THR A 73 14.65 -10.93 1.11
CA THR A 73 14.62 -11.86 2.24
C THR A 73 13.84 -13.12 1.83
N PRO A 74 13.98 -14.25 2.55
CA PRO A 74 13.13 -15.42 2.35
C PRO A 74 11.62 -15.10 2.50
N GLU A 75 11.28 -14.21 3.43
CA GLU A 75 9.91 -13.74 3.73
C GLU A 75 9.34 -12.89 2.59
N ARG A 76 10.21 -12.21 1.82
CA ARG A 76 9.86 -11.36 0.67
C ARG A 76 8.80 -10.32 1.01
N LYS A 77 8.91 -9.70 2.19
CA LYS A 77 7.96 -8.68 2.65
C LYS A 77 7.82 -7.56 1.61
N VAL A 78 6.62 -7.02 1.48
CA VAL A 78 6.30 -6.02 0.43
C VAL A 78 5.44 -4.88 0.96
N PHE A 79 5.61 -3.71 0.37
CA PHE A 79 4.55 -2.71 0.26
C PHE A 79 4.09 -2.62 -1.19
N LEU A 80 2.80 -2.35 -1.40
CA LEU A 80 2.20 -2.20 -2.73
C LEU A 80 1.10 -1.14 -2.67
N LEU A 81 1.28 -0.03 -3.37
CA LEU A 81 0.40 1.14 -3.31
C LEU A 81 -0.06 1.52 -4.71
N THR A 82 -1.37 1.65 -4.89
CA THR A 82 -1.91 2.37 -6.04
C THR A 82 -1.64 3.86 -5.88
N VAL A 83 -1.15 4.48 -6.95
CA VAL A 83 -0.81 5.90 -6.96
C VAL A 83 -1.51 6.61 -8.11
N PRO A 84 -2.04 7.83 -7.90
CA PRO A 84 -2.65 8.61 -8.97
C PRO A 84 -1.59 9.15 -9.93
N ASN A 85 -0.44 9.52 -9.38
CA ASN A 85 0.74 9.97 -10.11
C ASN A 85 2.01 9.38 -9.46
N ARG A 86 3.15 9.47 -10.16
CA ARG A 86 4.44 8.93 -9.70
C ARG A 86 5.50 10.02 -9.62
N ASN A 87 5.10 11.24 -9.27
CA ASN A 87 6.07 12.32 -9.16
C ASN A 87 7.09 12.03 -8.04
N GLN A 88 8.17 12.81 -8.02
CA GLN A 88 9.26 12.64 -7.06
C GLN A 88 8.78 12.73 -5.61
N ASN A 89 7.86 13.66 -5.30
CA ASN A 89 7.30 13.84 -3.96
C ASN A 89 6.51 12.60 -3.50
N THR A 90 5.68 12.04 -4.37
CA THR A 90 4.91 10.81 -4.09
C THR A 90 5.86 9.65 -3.82
N LEU A 91 6.90 9.48 -4.63
CA LEU A 91 7.88 8.41 -4.41
C LEU A 91 8.68 8.61 -3.11
N LYS A 92 9.09 9.84 -2.82
CA LYS A 92 9.79 10.17 -1.57
C LYS A 92 8.93 9.84 -0.35
N LEU A 93 7.68 10.30 -0.34
CA LEU A 93 6.73 10.03 0.74
C LEU A 93 6.51 8.52 0.96
N ILE A 94 6.37 7.75 -0.13
CA ILE A 94 6.25 6.29 -0.04
C ILE A 94 7.51 5.67 0.57
N ILE A 95 8.69 6.10 0.16
CA ILE A 95 9.96 5.59 0.70
C ILE A 95 10.13 5.99 2.18
N ASP A 96 9.72 7.19 2.56
CA ASP A 96 9.75 7.66 3.96
C ASP A 96 8.80 6.90 4.87
N THR A 97 7.63 6.53 4.34
CA THR A 97 6.62 5.82 5.12
C THR A 97 6.92 4.32 5.24
N PHE A 98 7.31 3.68 4.12
CA PHE A 98 7.32 2.22 4.00
C PHE A 98 8.71 1.58 3.99
N VAL A 99 9.79 2.34 3.81
CA VAL A 99 11.15 1.81 3.90
C VAL A 99 11.74 2.18 5.25
N LYS A 100 12.24 1.20 6.00
CA LYS A 100 12.88 1.45 7.29
C LYS A 100 14.26 2.08 7.10
N ASP A 101 14.69 2.86 8.09
CA ASP A 101 16.03 3.43 8.10
C ASP A 101 17.14 2.36 8.14
N GLY A 102 18.31 2.66 7.58
CA GLY A 102 19.41 1.69 7.48
C GLY A 102 19.30 0.70 6.30
N SER A 103 18.30 0.83 5.45
CA SER A 103 18.06 -0.06 4.30
C SER A 103 19.04 0.17 3.14
N HIS A 104 19.25 -0.87 2.34
CA HIS A 104 19.84 -0.75 1.01
C HIS A 104 18.75 -0.77 -0.07
N VAL A 105 18.45 0.37 -0.64
CA VAL A 105 17.38 0.55 -1.62
C VAL A 105 17.93 0.44 -3.04
N MET A 106 17.35 -0.44 -3.85
CA MET A 106 17.63 -0.59 -5.28
C MET A 106 16.45 -0.06 -6.10
N VAL A 107 16.70 0.92 -6.98
CA VAL A 107 15.68 1.55 -7.85
C VAL A 107 16.14 1.62 -9.31
N ASP A 108 15.22 1.74 -10.26
CA ASP A 108 15.57 2.05 -11.65
C ASP A 108 16.16 3.46 -11.77
N CYS A 109 16.95 3.73 -12.83
CA CYS A 109 17.51 5.04 -13.16
C CYS A 109 16.45 6.08 -13.61
N TRP A 110 15.22 6.01 -13.10
CA TRP A 110 14.17 6.95 -13.43
C TRP A 110 14.36 8.29 -12.70
N LYS A 111 14.09 9.41 -13.39
CA LYS A 111 14.29 10.76 -12.84
C LYS A 111 13.47 11.03 -11.58
N GLY A 112 12.35 10.33 -11.39
CA GLY A 112 11.51 10.45 -10.20
C GLY A 112 12.20 10.00 -8.92
N TYR A 113 13.22 9.14 -9.00
CA TYR A 113 14.01 8.69 -7.85
C TYR A 113 15.19 9.59 -7.51
N LYS A 114 15.39 10.70 -8.22
CA LYS A 114 16.49 11.62 -7.89
C LYS A 114 16.26 12.18 -6.47
N GLY A 115 17.26 12.14 -5.59
CA GLY A 115 17.17 12.76 -4.27
C GLY A 115 16.25 12.06 -3.27
N ILE A 116 15.93 10.77 -3.47
CA ILE A 116 15.24 9.97 -2.44
C ILE A 116 16.11 9.73 -1.20
N ASP A 117 17.43 9.88 -1.34
CA ASP A 117 18.46 9.85 -0.30
C ASP A 117 18.86 11.25 0.19
N SER A 118 18.10 12.30 -0.17
CA SER A 118 18.47 13.68 0.18
C SER A 118 18.25 14.04 1.64
N ASP A 119 17.49 13.23 2.39
CA ASP A 119 17.22 13.45 3.80
C ASP A 119 18.44 13.01 4.66
N PRO A 120 19.18 13.95 5.27
CA PRO A 120 20.36 13.63 6.05
C PRO A 120 20.04 12.95 7.38
N SER A 121 18.79 12.94 7.82
CA SER A 121 18.35 12.21 9.02
C SER A 121 18.22 10.71 8.79
N ARG A 122 18.25 10.28 7.53
CA ARG A 122 18.11 8.88 7.13
C ARG A 122 19.42 8.30 6.61
N SER A 123 19.72 7.09 7.03
CA SER A 123 20.87 6.30 6.61
C SER A 123 20.45 5.28 5.52
N LEU A 124 19.99 5.77 4.37
CA LEU A 124 19.67 4.91 3.22
C LEU A 124 20.86 4.76 2.29
N ILE A 125 21.18 3.53 1.92
CA ILE A 125 22.10 3.25 0.82
C ILE A 125 21.28 3.12 -0.45
N VAL A 126 21.34 4.11 -1.34
CA VAL A 126 20.60 4.07 -2.60
C VAL A 126 21.48 3.64 -3.75
N GLN A 127 21.05 2.59 -4.43
CA GLN A 127 21.68 2.08 -5.63
C GLN A 127 20.71 2.17 -6.81
N THR A 128 21.16 2.79 -7.90
CA THR A 128 20.39 2.84 -9.14
C THR A 128 20.80 1.73 -10.10
N VAL A 129 19.82 1.07 -10.72
CA VAL A 129 20.02 -0.01 -11.70
C VAL A 129 19.68 0.52 -13.08
N ASN A 130 20.62 0.41 -14.02
CA ASN A 130 20.40 0.87 -15.38
C ASN A 130 19.97 -0.29 -16.30
N HIS A 131 18.66 -0.45 -16.47
CA HIS A 131 18.09 -1.51 -17.32
C HIS A 131 18.37 -1.36 -18.83
N SER A 132 18.87 -0.22 -19.29
CA SER A 132 19.23 -0.03 -20.70
C SER A 132 20.59 -0.62 -21.08
N LYS A 133 21.46 -0.89 -20.11
CA LYS A 133 22.85 -1.31 -20.36
C LYS A 133 23.11 -2.77 -20.03
N THR A 134 22.53 -3.32 -18.97
CA THR A 134 22.79 -4.70 -18.53
C THR A 134 21.63 -5.28 -17.71
N PHE A 135 21.30 -6.57 -17.93
CA PHE A 135 20.28 -7.32 -17.16
C PHE A 135 20.67 -7.55 -15.68
N ARG A 136 21.97 -7.48 -15.41
CA ARG A 136 22.59 -7.47 -14.10
C ARG A 136 23.79 -6.53 -14.18
N ASP A 137 23.90 -5.57 -13.28
CA ASP A 137 25.07 -4.69 -13.26
C ASP A 137 26.34 -5.56 -13.05
N PRO A 138 27.30 -5.55 -13.99
CA PRO A 138 28.49 -6.40 -13.90
C PRO A 138 29.42 -6.04 -12.74
N LYS A 139 29.36 -4.79 -12.26
CA LYS A 139 30.25 -4.27 -11.21
C LYS A 139 29.64 -4.44 -9.82
N THR A 140 28.33 -4.23 -9.69
CA THR A 140 27.64 -4.26 -8.39
C THR A 140 26.79 -5.51 -8.20
N GLY A 141 26.54 -6.28 -9.27
CA GLY A 141 25.69 -7.47 -9.25
C GLY A 141 24.20 -7.18 -9.09
N ALA A 142 23.79 -5.90 -9.05
CA ALA A 142 22.40 -5.51 -8.84
C ALA A 142 21.49 -5.90 -10.01
N CYS A 143 20.30 -6.34 -9.66
CA CYS A 143 19.20 -6.68 -10.56
C CYS A 143 17.88 -6.28 -9.88
N THR A 144 16.75 -6.35 -10.57
CA THR A 144 15.40 -6.10 -10.00
C THR A 144 14.49 -7.31 -10.22
N ASN A 145 15.10 -8.50 -10.29
CA ASN A 145 14.40 -9.74 -10.61
C ASN A 145 13.33 -10.10 -9.58
N THR A 146 13.51 -9.69 -8.32
CA THR A 146 12.57 -10.03 -7.24
C THR A 146 11.29 -9.23 -7.39
N ILE A 147 11.40 -7.93 -7.66
CA ILE A 147 10.24 -7.05 -7.88
C ILE A 147 9.56 -7.38 -9.22
N GLU A 148 10.32 -7.67 -10.28
CA GLU A 148 9.76 -8.16 -11.55
C GLU A 148 8.97 -9.47 -11.39
N GLY A 149 9.54 -10.43 -10.64
CA GLY A 149 8.88 -11.68 -10.29
C GLY A 149 7.61 -11.45 -9.47
N THR A 150 7.64 -10.48 -8.54
CA THR A 150 6.48 -10.07 -7.74
C THR A 150 5.39 -9.47 -8.63
N TRP A 151 5.74 -8.59 -9.58
CA TRP A 151 4.79 -8.07 -10.56
C TRP A 151 4.15 -9.17 -11.41
N ASN A 152 4.93 -10.16 -11.84
CA ASN A 152 4.39 -11.30 -12.57
C ASN A 152 3.44 -12.14 -11.70
N GLY A 153 3.75 -12.32 -10.42
CA GLY A 153 2.86 -12.97 -9.45
C GLY A 153 1.51 -12.26 -9.34
N ILE A 154 1.53 -10.95 -9.10
CA ILE A 154 0.30 -10.14 -8.97
C ILE A 154 -0.48 -10.14 -10.28
N LYS A 155 0.18 -9.94 -11.43
CA LYS A 155 -0.49 -9.92 -12.74
C LYS A 155 -1.14 -11.25 -13.08
N ARG A 156 -0.56 -12.39 -12.68
CA ARG A 156 -1.18 -13.72 -12.86
C ARG A 156 -2.39 -13.91 -11.93
N GLY A 157 -2.31 -13.43 -10.69
CA GLY A 157 -3.42 -13.54 -9.72
C GLY A 157 -4.58 -12.57 -9.98
N VAL A 158 -4.33 -11.42 -10.62
CA VAL A 158 -5.34 -10.39 -10.85
C VAL A 158 -5.85 -10.40 -12.28
N THR A 159 -7.12 -10.82 -12.44
CA THR A 159 -7.79 -10.80 -13.74
C THR A 159 -7.88 -9.37 -14.28
N SER A 160 -7.85 -9.21 -15.61
CA SER A 160 -7.91 -7.90 -16.27
C SER A 160 -9.12 -7.06 -15.87
N ARG A 161 -10.24 -7.68 -15.45
CA ARG A 161 -11.45 -6.97 -14.99
C ARG A 161 -11.31 -6.32 -13.63
N HIS A 162 -10.36 -6.77 -12.81
CA HIS A 162 -10.09 -6.22 -11.47
C HIS A 162 -8.91 -5.24 -11.46
N ARG A 163 -8.27 -4.99 -12.60
CA ARG A 163 -7.19 -3.99 -12.75
C ARG A 163 -7.77 -2.59 -12.98
N THR A 164 -8.63 -2.16 -12.06
CA THR A 164 -9.33 -0.87 -12.07
C THR A 164 -9.00 -0.12 -10.79
N ALA A 165 -9.09 1.21 -10.80
CA ALA A 165 -8.79 2.03 -9.61
C ALA A 165 -9.60 1.60 -8.38
N SER A 166 -10.85 1.13 -8.57
CA SER A 166 -11.72 0.67 -7.49
C SER A 166 -11.38 -0.71 -6.91
N MET A 167 -10.76 -1.61 -7.68
CA MET A 167 -10.53 -3.01 -7.26
C MET A 167 -9.06 -3.34 -7.05
N MET A 168 -8.16 -2.60 -7.70
CA MET A 168 -6.73 -2.86 -7.61
C MET A 168 -6.21 -2.75 -6.17
N PRO A 169 -6.58 -1.73 -5.35
CA PRO A 169 -6.15 -1.64 -3.95
C PRO A 169 -6.47 -2.92 -3.16
N TRP A 170 -7.73 -3.39 -3.24
CA TRP A 170 -8.17 -4.63 -2.58
C TRP A 170 -7.43 -5.88 -3.06
N LYS A 171 -7.01 -5.90 -4.33
CA LYS A 171 -6.17 -6.98 -4.86
C LYS A 171 -4.74 -6.93 -4.37
N LEU A 172 -4.23 -5.75 -4.04
CA LEU A 172 -2.93 -5.59 -3.38
C LEU A 172 -3.02 -6.02 -1.92
N VAL A 173 -4.07 -5.64 -1.19
CA VAL A 173 -4.36 -6.13 0.18
C VAL A 173 -4.35 -7.65 0.24
N GLU A 174 -5.12 -8.31 -0.63
CA GLU A 174 -5.15 -9.79 -0.68
C GLU A 174 -3.76 -10.38 -0.96
N PHE A 175 -2.95 -9.74 -1.80
CA PHE A 175 -1.61 -10.22 -2.11
C PHE A 175 -0.65 -10.09 -0.92
N ILE A 176 -0.66 -8.93 -0.25
CA ILE A 176 0.14 -8.67 0.96
C ILE A 176 -0.26 -9.67 2.06
N TRP A 177 -1.55 -9.79 2.33
CA TRP A 177 -2.09 -10.69 3.36
C TRP A 177 -1.72 -12.16 3.10
N ARG A 178 -1.84 -12.63 1.85
CA ARG A 178 -1.42 -13.98 1.48
C ARG A 178 0.07 -14.23 1.65
N ARG A 179 0.89 -13.19 1.53
CA ARG A 179 2.34 -13.28 1.73
C ARG A 179 2.71 -13.31 3.21
N LYS A 180 2.07 -12.47 4.03
CA LYS A 180 2.18 -12.50 5.50
C LYS A 180 1.85 -13.90 6.05
N HIS A 181 0.76 -14.50 5.55
CA HIS A 181 0.26 -15.80 6.01
C HIS A 181 0.58 -16.96 5.06
N ALA A 182 1.76 -16.93 4.42
CA ALA A 182 2.12 -17.90 3.38
C ALA A 182 2.15 -19.36 3.86
N ASP A 183 2.24 -19.57 5.17
CA ASP A 183 2.19 -20.87 5.83
C ASP A 183 0.77 -21.47 5.82
N ASN A 184 -0.26 -20.71 6.23
CA ASN A 184 -1.63 -21.20 6.36
C ASN A 184 -2.70 -20.11 6.27
N HIS A 185 -3.19 -19.86 5.04
CA HIS A 185 -4.28 -18.92 4.77
C HIS A 185 -5.59 -19.26 5.50
N TRP A 186 -5.93 -20.54 5.65
CA TRP A 186 -7.22 -20.89 6.27
C TRP A 186 -7.23 -20.57 7.76
N LYS A 187 -6.16 -20.96 8.46
CA LYS A 187 -5.99 -20.66 9.89
C LYS A 187 -5.95 -19.15 10.14
N ALA A 188 -5.21 -18.41 9.31
CA ALA A 188 -5.15 -16.96 9.40
C ALA A 188 -6.54 -16.33 9.22
N MET A 189 -7.30 -16.74 8.20
CA MET A 189 -8.64 -16.21 7.96
C MET A 189 -9.60 -16.45 9.13
N LEU A 190 -9.58 -17.66 9.72
CA LEU A 190 -10.36 -17.97 10.91
C LEU A 190 -9.97 -17.12 12.12
N ALA A 191 -8.67 -16.85 12.29
CA ALA A 191 -8.19 -15.95 13.34
C ALA A 191 -8.70 -14.53 13.12
N CYS A 192 -8.63 -14.00 11.89
CA CYS A 192 -9.17 -12.67 11.58
C CYS A 192 -10.68 -12.60 11.87
N PHE A 193 -11.47 -13.62 11.49
CA PHE A 193 -12.91 -13.65 11.82
C PHE A 193 -13.21 -13.69 13.32
N SER A 194 -12.29 -14.23 14.14
CA SER A 194 -12.46 -14.24 15.59
C SER A 194 -12.12 -12.90 16.26
N GLN A 195 -11.30 -12.07 15.60
CA GLN A 195 -10.78 -10.83 16.16
C GLN A 195 -11.50 -9.58 15.63
N VAL A 196 -12.00 -9.63 14.40
CA VAL A 196 -12.61 -8.47 13.75
C VAL A 196 -14.11 -8.40 14.06
N SER A 197 -14.50 -7.40 14.85
CA SER A 197 -15.91 -7.05 15.07
C SER A 197 -16.29 -5.84 14.23
N PHE A 198 -17.24 -5.97 13.31
CA PHE A 198 -17.80 -4.84 12.59
C PHE A 198 -19.09 -4.35 13.27
N THR A 199 -19.14 -3.09 13.68
CA THR A 199 -20.40 -2.46 14.06
C THR A 199 -21.26 -2.23 12.82
N ARG A 200 -22.51 -2.69 12.84
CA ARG A 200 -23.48 -2.55 11.73
C ARG A 200 -23.80 -1.08 11.40
N ALA A 201 -23.48 -0.15 12.30
CA ALA A 201 -23.66 1.28 12.13
C ALA A 201 -22.50 1.86 11.29
N GLY A 202 -22.74 2.15 10.01
CA GLY A 202 -21.81 2.95 9.20
C GLY A 202 -21.83 2.68 7.69
N ILE A 203 -22.27 1.50 7.25
CA ILE A 203 -22.15 1.10 5.83
C ILE A 203 -23.13 1.84 4.91
N ALA A 204 -24.16 2.49 5.47
CA ALA A 204 -25.23 3.10 4.67
C ALA A 204 -24.85 4.42 3.97
N ASN A 205 -23.75 5.11 4.31
CA ASN A 205 -23.47 6.45 3.76
C ASN A 205 -21.99 6.85 3.58
N GLN A 206 -21.03 5.93 3.69
CA GLN A 206 -19.60 6.26 3.57
C GLN A 206 -19.04 5.94 2.19
N GLY A 207 -19.34 6.76 1.17
CA GLY A 207 -18.64 6.81 -0.11
C GLY A 207 -18.28 5.45 -0.77
N PRO A 208 -17.33 5.42 -1.71
CA PRO A 208 -16.67 4.19 -2.11
C PRO A 208 -15.65 3.76 -1.05
N LEU A 209 -15.61 2.46 -0.70
CA LEU A 209 -14.56 1.91 0.16
C LEU A 209 -13.19 2.09 -0.50
N VAL A 210 -12.24 2.65 0.26
CA VAL A 210 -10.85 2.84 -0.12
C VAL A 210 -9.96 2.13 0.89
N SER A 211 -8.93 1.43 0.42
CA SER A 211 -7.92 0.82 1.30
C SER A 211 -6.87 1.86 1.65
N LEU A 212 -6.67 2.09 2.95
CA LEU A 212 -5.71 3.07 3.46
C LEU A 212 -4.26 2.58 3.35
N LEU A 213 -4.06 1.25 3.37
CA LEU A 213 -2.73 0.66 3.25
C LEU A 213 -2.21 0.57 1.82
N THR A 214 -3.11 0.66 0.82
CA THR A 214 -2.77 0.39 -0.59
C THR A 214 -3.18 1.50 -1.55
N THR A 215 -3.55 2.67 -1.05
CA THR A 215 -3.95 3.83 -1.87
C THR A 215 -3.32 5.11 -1.34
N VAL A 216 -2.63 5.85 -2.22
CA VAL A 216 -2.26 7.25 -1.97
C VAL A 216 -3.41 8.14 -2.45
N LEU A 217 -3.95 8.98 -1.57
CA LEU A 217 -5.03 9.92 -1.88
C LEU A 217 -4.46 11.29 -2.23
N GLU A 218 -4.99 11.93 -3.28
CA GLU A 218 -4.75 13.35 -3.58
C GLU A 218 -5.79 14.19 -2.82
N ASP A 219 -5.39 15.34 -2.29
CA ASP A 219 -6.32 16.29 -1.69
C ASP A 219 -7.28 16.85 -2.74
N ALA A 220 -8.56 16.97 -2.37
CA ALA A 220 -9.62 17.43 -3.27
C ALA A 220 -9.60 18.97 -3.52
N THR A 221 -8.61 19.68 -3.00
CA THR A 221 -8.44 21.12 -3.25
C THR A 221 -7.40 21.31 -4.34
N GLY A 222 -7.88 21.49 -5.57
CA GLY A 222 -7.06 22.09 -6.61
C GLY A 222 -6.74 23.52 -6.24
N ASP A 223 -5.61 23.73 -5.56
CA ASP A 223 -4.91 25.00 -5.59
C ASP A 223 -3.41 24.77 -5.52
N GLN A 224 -2.69 25.67 -6.18
CA GLN A 224 -1.29 25.56 -6.53
C GLN A 224 -0.44 26.00 -5.33
N GLY A 225 0.12 25.05 -4.58
CA GLY A 225 1.05 25.35 -3.50
C GLY A 225 1.63 24.09 -2.88
N ASP A 226 2.92 24.10 -2.63
CA ASP A 226 3.74 23.01 -2.09
C ASP A 226 3.16 22.40 -0.80
N GLU A 227 2.33 21.37 -0.88
CA GLU A 227 1.83 20.63 0.30
C GLU A 227 1.82 19.12 -0.01
N GLU A 228 2.26 18.33 0.98
CA GLU A 228 2.48 16.89 0.86
C GLU A 228 1.18 16.08 0.72
N PRO A 229 1.17 14.95 0.00
CA PRO A 229 0.03 14.04 -0.01
C PRO A 229 -0.30 13.54 1.40
N PHE A 230 -1.52 13.80 1.89
CA PHE A 230 -1.98 13.26 3.17
C PHE A 230 -2.14 11.73 3.10
N ILE A 231 -1.29 10.99 3.83
CA ILE A 231 -1.52 9.58 4.15
C ILE A 231 -2.17 9.52 5.54
N PHE A 232 -3.48 9.25 5.59
CA PHE A 232 -4.16 8.96 6.84
C PHE A 232 -3.75 7.56 7.31
N ILE A 233 -2.79 7.49 8.24
CA ILE A 233 -2.45 6.28 8.98
C ILE A 233 -3.17 6.39 10.33
N SER A 234 -4.22 5.60 10.51
CA SER A 234 -4.93 5.52 11.80
C SER A 234 -4.13 4.65 12.75
N ASP A 235 -3.39 5.28 13.67
CA ASP A 235 -2.85 4.64 14.88
C ASP A 235 -3.15 5.55 16.09
N GLU A 236 -4.16 5.19 16.88
CA GLU A 236 -4.37 5.56 18.30
C GLU A 236 -5.24 4.44 18.92
N ASP A 237 -4.92 3.75 20.02
CA ASP A 237 -3.94 3.99 21.08
C ASP A 237 -3.50 2.70 21.78
N SER A 238 -2.23 2.69 22.23
CA SER A 238 -1.73 1.83 23.29
C SER A 238 -1.34 2.67 24.53
N ASN A 239 -1.97 2.32 25.67
CA ASN A 239 -1.64 2.56 27.09
C ASN A 239 -1.83 3.96 27.71
N SER A 240 -2.69 4.07 28.74
CA SER A 240 -2.33 3.80 30.15
C SER A 240 -3.50 4.07 31.12
N GLU A 241 -3.58 3.27 32.18
CA GLU A 241 -4.46 3.48 33.33
C GLU A 241 -4.08 4.75 34.11
N SER A 242 -5.07 5.56 34.48
CA SER A 242 -5.07 6.27 35.77
C SER A 242 -6.50 6.63 36.18
N ASP A 243 -6.86 6.24 37.40
CA ASP A 243 -8.12 6.50 38.09
C ASP A 243 -8.55 7.98 38.10
N GLY A 244 -9.85 8.24 38.03
CA GLY A 244 -10.40 9.59 38.26
C GLY A 244 -11.86 9.76 37.84
N ASN A 245 -12.77 9.37 38.71
CA ASN A 245 -14.22 9.55 38.60
C ASN A 245 -14.63 11.04 38.42
N ASN A 246 -15.33 11.41 37.34
CA ASN A 246 -16.35 12.48 37.40
C ASN A 246 -17.30 12.53 36.18
N THR A 247 -18.57 12.63 36.51
CA THR A 247 -19.74 12.84 35.65
C THR A 247 -19.75 14.17 34.89
N SER A 248 -19.98 14.14 33.57
CA SER A 248 -20.88 15.05 32.82
C SER A 248 -20.70 14.87 31.31
N ALA A 249 -21.77 14.53 30.58
CA ALA A 249 -21.81 14.70 29.13
C ALA A 249 -21.79 16.21 28.78
N PRO A 250 -21.12 16.63 27.70
CA PRO A 250 -21.85 17.45 26.74
C PRO A 250 -21.40 17.40 25.25
N THR A 251 -22.41 17.38 24.39
CA THR A 251 -22.61 18.15 23.14
C THR A 251 -21.52 18.25 22.05
N THR A 252 -21.96 17.79 20.87
CA THR A 252 -21.51 18.13 19.51
C THR A 252 -21.31 19.65 19.29
N PRO A 253 -20.22 20.08 18.62
CA PRO A 253 -20.15 21.40 18.03
C PRO A 253 -20.52 21.36 16.55
N VAL A 254 -21.72 21.88 16.24
CA VAL A 254 -22.07 22.43 14.92
C VAL A 254 -21.29 23.72 14.74
N LYS A 255 -20.52 23.88 13.65
CA LYS A 255 -19.98 25.19 13.25
C LYS A 255 -20.52 25.65 11.90
N LYS A 256 -21.11 26.85 11.96
CA LYS A 256 -21.80 27.63 10.93
C LYS A 256 -20.85 28.09 9.83
N LEU A 257 -21.38 28.13 8.60
CA LEU A 257 -20.88 29.00 7.53
C LEU A 257 -20.81 30.46 8.03
N ARG A 258 -19.70 31.13 7.74
CA ARG A 258 -19.66 32.58 7.61
C ARG A 258 -19.18 32.92 6.21
N THR A 259 -20.08 33.53 5.46
CA THR A 259 -19.83 34.25 4.22
C THR A 259 -19.11 35.57 4.53
N ALA A 260 -18.10 35.89 3.74
CA ALA A 260 -17.83 37.23 3.24
C ALA A 260 -17.39 37.06 1.78
#